data_AF-A0A5C4R569-F1
#
_entry.id   AF-A0A5C4R569-F1
#
_cell.length_a   1.000
_cell.length_b   1.000
_cell.length_c   1.000
_cell.angle_alpha   90.00
_cell.angle_beta   90.00
_cell.angle_gamma   90.00
#
_symmetry.space_group_name_H-M   'P 1'
#
loop_
_entity.id
_entity.type
_entity.pdbx_description
1 polymer ?
#
loop_
_entity_poly.entity_id
_entity_poly.type
_entity_poly.pdbx_seq_one_letter_code
_entity_poly.pdbx_strand_id
1 'polypeptide(L)'
;MDEREGRIGYWVSGVAHGSLILWAILGGALFRPQPSPMVRTTQVSTISGAEFEAMAAAARGAGPVGADSTAVATLPDPVDPAEDGAARPVDAIPPQSGQAAALEQPDTAESVPDLSDFAPAAPVEVATDLPAPRPNQTDGAETAPQVPDTPPAPVAEAQPNRPALPTPDAAAVPVAPRSALALDASRRPEVRPADLVESFNRRVAEAAAAEADRQAAAERERQAAADAAAEAERQAAAEAEQERRAAAEAAEERRAEAARQAAEEERQAADAAAEAERRAAAEAEAARRAAAEAAAEEERRAEAARQAAEAERLAAEEAERQAAEEAERRAAAEAEEERRAAAAAEEERRAEAARQAEEAERQAAAEAERRAAAEAEEERRAAAEAAERQAEAERQAAAEQAAREAADRQALEDALRDAQGGAGGQDAASGSDTAGSPSQTIEGGSGASAGLDPLAAALAGAMAGTGAAADPANDPSGPPADMMQLTPSPIQATPLPDAAQGLPLGDPLTLSERDGLRFAIQDCWNLGALSVEASQMTVSVGFTLSPDGVPDQNSMRIAGYQGGSESAAQQGFEVARRAILMCGRAGFDLPASKYGRWRDVVVDFRPDGVAFQ
;
A
#
# COMPACT_ATOMS: atom_id res chain seq x y z
N MET A 1 -62.55 -10.62 1.72
CA MET A 1 -61.14 -10.13 1.64
C MET A 1 -60.38 -10.92 0.58
N ASP A 2 -60.20 -12.22 0.79
CA ASP A 2 -60.06 -13.36 -0.14
C ASP A 2 -59.65 -13.05 -1.60
N GLU A 3 -60.49 -12.33 -2.36
CA GLU A 3 -60.30 -12.02 -3.78
C GLU A 3 -59.08 -11.12 -4.08
N ARG A 4 -58.49 -10.50 -3.06
CA ARG A 4 -57.18 -9.81 -3.17
C ARG A 4 -56.00 -10.72 -2.87
N GLU A 5 -56.10 -11.58 -1.85
CA GLU A 5 -55.00 -12.44 -1.41
C GLU A 5 -54.65 -13.50 -2.46
N GLY A 6 -55.65 -14.15 -3.06
CA GLY A 6 -55.42 -15.08 -4.18
C GLY A 6 -54.73 -14.40 -5.38
N ARG A 7 -55.06 -13.13 -5.64
CA ARG A 7 -54.50 -12.33 -6.75
C ARG A 7 -53.03 -11.98 -6.53
N ILE A 8 -52.64 -11.75 -5.27
CA ILE A 8 -51.24 -11.56 -4.86
C ILE A 8 -50.48 -12.89 -4.95
N GLY A 9 -51.09 -14.00 -4.50
CA GLY A 9 -50.50 -15.34 -4.59
C GLY A 9 -50.13 -15.75 -6.03
N TYR A 10 -51.02 -15.51 -7.00
CA TYR A 10 -50.71 -15.74 -8.42
C TYR A 10 -49.58 -14.84 -8.94
N TRP A 11 -49.49 -13.58 -8.49
CA TRP A 11 -48.40 -12.68 -8.88
C TRP A 11 -47.04 -13.10 -8.31
N VAL A 12 -46.97 -13.45 -7.01
CA VAL A 12 -45.74 -13.92 -6.37
C VAL A 12 -45.28 -15.24 -7.00
N SER A 13 -46.20 -16.19 -7.23
CA SER A 13 -45.89 -17.44 -7.93
C SER A 13 -45.42 -17.21 -9.37
N GLY A 14 -46.06 -16.30 -10.11
CA GLY A 14 -45.68 -15.94 -11.48
C GLY A 14 -44.28 -15.32 -11.56
N VAL A 15 -43.95 -14.42 -10.63
CA VAL A 15 -42.61 -13.81 -10.53
C VAL A 15 -41.56 -14.85 -10.13
N ALA A 16 -41.85 -15.76 -9.20
CA ALA A 16 -40.92 -16.82 -8.81
C ALA A 16 -40.59 -17.77 -9.99
N HIS A 17 -41.60 -18.25 -10.70
CA HIS A 17 -41.40 -19.12 -11.87
C HIS A 17 -40.76 -18.37 -13.05
N GLY A 18 -41.14 -17.12 -13.29
CA GLY A 18 -40.52 -16.27 -14.32
C GLY A 18 -39.04 -16.05 -14.08
N SER A 19 -38.64 -15.74 -12.83
CA SER A 19 -37.24 -15.61 -12.44
C SER A 19 -36.46 -16.92 -12.62
N LEU A 20 -37.04 -18.06 -12.24
CA LEU A 20 -36.38 -19.37 -12.38
C LEU A 20 -36.20 -19.80 -13.84
N ILE A 21 -37.19 -19.53 -14.70
CA ILE A 21 -37.09 -19.77 -16.15
C ILE A 21 -36.05 -18.85 -16.79
N LEU A 22 -36.04 -17.56 -16.42
CA LEU A 22 -35.05 -16.60 -16.91
C LEU A 22 -33.62 -17.00 -16.48
N TRP A 23 -33.45 -17.43 -15.23
CA TRP A 23 -32.18 -17.95 -14.72
C TRP A 23 -31.74 -19.22 -15.45
N ALA A 24 -32.66 -20.15 -15.75
CA ALA A 24 -32.34 -21.36 -16.51
C ALA A 24 -31.92 -21.06 -17.96
N ILE A 25 -32.55 -20.07 -18.61
CA ILE A 25 -32.19 -19.62 -19.97
C ILE A 25 -30.82 -18.93 -19.97
N LEU A 26 -30.61 -17.99 -19.04
CA LEU A 26 -29.38 -17.20 -18.97
C LEU A 26 -28.19 -18.06 -18.51
N GLY A 27 -28.40 -18.91 -17.50
CA GLY A 27 -27.43 -19.91 -17.06
C GLY A 27 -27.13 -20.97 -18.13
N GLY A 28 -28.14 -21.44 -18.88
CA GLY A 28 -27.95 -22.36 -20.00
C GLY A 28 -27.25 -21.73 -21.22
N ALA A 29 -27.16 -20.41 -21.29
CA ALA A 29 -26.34 -19.69 -22.25
C ALA A 29 -24.89 -19.48 -21.74
N LEU A 30 -24.72 -19.14 -20.46
CA LEU A 30 -23.42 -18.84 -19.84
C LEU A 30 -22.60 -20.10 -19.51
N PHE A 31 -23.25 -21.15 -19.02
CA PHE A 31 -22.64 -22.41 -18.56
C PHE A 31 -22.82 -23.56 -19.56
N ARG A 32 -22.68 -23.29 -20.86
CA ARG A 32 -22.59 -24.38 -21.85
C ARG A 32 -21.31 -25.18 -21.57
N PRO A 33 -21.37 -26.51 -21.43
CA PRO A 33 -20.16 -27.31 -21.31
C PRO A 33 -19.32 -27.12 -22.58
N GLN A 34 -18.10 -26.62 -22.43
CA GLN A 34 -17.14 -26.53 -23.51
C GLN A 34 -16.88 -27.95 -24.04
N PRO A 35 -16.76 -28.15 -25.37
CA PRO A 35 -16.37 -29.45 -25.90
C PRO A 35 -14.97 -29.79 -25.37
N SER A 36 -14.86 -30.88 -24.61
CA SER A 36 -13.61 -31.30 -23.98
C SER A 36 -12.49 -31.33 -25.02
N PRO A 37 -11.32 -30.70 -24.77
CA PRO A 37 -10.22 -30.73 -25.72
C PRO A 37 -9.85 -32.19 -26.00
N MET A 38 -9.87 -32.58 -27.28
CA MET A 38 -9.51 -33.92 -27.72
C MET A 38 -8.12 -34.25 -27.18
N VAL A 39 -8.04 -35.30 -26.35
CA VAL A 39 -6.81 -35.69 -25.64
C VAL A 39 -5.72 -35.99 -26.66
N ARG A 40 -4.81 -35.04 -26.86
CA ARG A 40 -3.59 -35.24 -27.67
C ARG A 40 -2.63 -36.08 -26.84
N THR A 41 -2.74 -37.39 -26.97
CA THR A 41 -1.76 -38.33 -26.44
C THR A 41 -0.42 -38.10 -27.14
N THR A 42 0.49 -37.41 -26.46
CA THR A 42 1.91 -37.46 -26.81
C THR A 42 2.37 -38.90 -26.65
N GLN A 43 2.92 -39.50 -27.72
CA GLN A 43 3.51 -40.83 -27.62
C GLN A 43 4.82 -40.73 -26.84
N VAL A 44 4.73 -40.98 -25.54
CA VAL A 44 5.88 -41.26 -24.69
C VAL A 44 6.39 -42.64 -25.07
N SER A 45 7.35 -42.70 -26.01
CA SER A 45 8.10 -43.93 -26.28
C SER A 45 8.81 -44.35 -25.01
N THR A 46 8.40 -45.50 -24.46
CA THR A 46 9.16 -46.18 -23.41
C THR A 46 10.53 -46.54 -23.99
N ILE A 47 11.60 -45.97 -23.45
CA ILE A 47 12.97 -46.35 -23.78
C ILE A 47 13.11 -47.88 -23.62
N SER A 48 13.69 -48.54 -24.62
CA SER A 48 13.82 -50.00 -24.55
C SER A 48 14.83 -50.41 -23.48
N GLY A 49 14.65 -51.58 -22.86
CA GLY A 49 15.55 -52.04 -21.79
C GLY A 49 17.03 -52.05 -22.21
N ALA A 50 17.30 -52.49 -23.45
CA ALA A 50 18.64 -52.50 -24.03
C ALA A 50 19.23 -51.09 -24.26
N GLU A 51 18.40 -50.08 -24.53
CA GLU A 51 18.80 -48.69 -24.76
C GLU A 51 19.02 -47.95 -23.43
N PHE A 52 18.24 -48.28 -22.40
CA PHE A 52 18.55 -47.90 -21.02
C PHE A 52 19.85 -48.56 -20.53
N GLU A 53 20.06 -49.85 -20.80
CA GLU A 53 21.33 -50.53 -20.48
C GLU A 53 22.52 -49.94 -21.23
N ALA A 54 22.36 -49.53 -22.49
CA ALA A 54 23.41 -48.84 -23.25
C ALA A 54 23.82 -47.52 -22.60
N MET A 55 22.87 -46.68 -22.15
CA MET A 55 23.19 -45.46 -21.41
C MET A 55 23.71 -45.75 -20.00
N ALA A 56 23.22 -46.79 -19.31
CA ALA A 56 23.73 -47.21 -18.01
C ALA A 56 25.13 -47.86 -18.08
N ALA A 57 25.55 -48.41 -19.24
CA ALA A 57 26.91 -48.85 -19.50
C ALA A 57 27.84 -47.65 -19.79
N ALA A 58 27.40 -46.71 -20.63
CA ALA A 58 28.12 -45.47 -20.91
C ALA A 58 28.36 -44.63 -19.63
N ALA A 59 27.35 -44.51 -18.77
CA ALA A 59 27.46 -43.81 -17.47
C ALA A 59 28.41 -44.49 -16.48
N ARG A 60 28.71 -45.79 -16.66
CA ARG A 60 29.73 -46.55 -15.89
C ARG A 60 31.11 -46.52 -16.57
N GLY A 61 31.31 -45.69 -17.59
CA GLY A 61 32.58 -45.55 -18.32
C GLY A 61 32.89 -46.69 -19.30
N ALA A 62 31.96 -47.64 -19.49
CA ALA A 62 32.13 -48.77 -20.39
C ALA A 62 31.69 -48.41 -21.82
N GLY A 63 32.57 -47.69 -22.54
CA GLY A 63 32.47 -47.58 -24.00
C GLY A 63 32.69 -48.94 -24.69
N PRO A 64 32.39 -49.06 -26.00
CA PRO A 64 32.50 -50.32 -26.73
C PRO A 64 33.96 -50.81 -26.76
N VAL A 65 34.24 -51.85 -25.98
CA VAL A 65 35.57 -52.47 -25.89
C VAL A 65 35.90 -53.26 -27.16
N GLY A 66 37.12 -53.09 -27.66
CA GLY A 66 37.70 -53.97 -28.69
C GLY A 66 37.92 -55.38 -28.15
N ALA A 67 38.13 -56.35 -29.03
CA ALA A 67 38.08 -57.79 -28.72
C ALA A 67 39.21 -58.33 -27.79
N ASP A 68 40.14 -57.49 -27.32
CA ASP A 68 41.38 -57.88 -26.64
C ASP A 68 41.51 -57.25 -25.24
N SER A 69 40.55 -57.48 -24.33
CA SER A 69 40.64 -56.97 -22.94
C SER A 69 40.12 -57.94 -21.86
N THR A 70 40.63 -59.18 -21.83
CA THR A 70 40.42 -60.12 -20.71
C THR A 70 41.61 -60.16 -19.76
N ALA A 71 41.59 -59.29 -18.73
CA ALA A 71 42.54 -59.31 -17.62
C ALA A 71 41.77 -59.24 -16.29
N VAL A 72 41.27 -60.38 -15.83
CA VAL A 72 40.56 -60.49 -14.54
C VAL A 72 41.58 -60.51 -13.41
N ALA A 73 41.43 -59.62 -12.44
CA ALA A 73 42.21 -59.66 -11.21
C ALA A 73 41.70 -60.77 -10.29
N THR A 74 42.56 -61.74 -9.96
CA THR A 74 42.22 -62.85 -9.07
C THR A 74 41.97 -62.38 -7.64
N LEU A 75 40.74 -62.52 -7.16
CA LEU A 75 40.43 -62.52 -5.72
C LEU A 75 40.78 -63.90 -5.14
N PRO A 76 41.33 -63.99 -3.92
CA PRO A 76 41.59 -65.29 -3.28
C PRO A 76 40.28 -65.96 -2.85
N ASP A 77 40.20 -67.28 -3.02
CA ASP A 77 39.02 -68.09 -2.66
C ASP A 77 38.72 -68.10 -1.15
N PRO A 78 37.43 -68.25 -0.77
CA PRO A 78 37.04 -68.51 0.61
C PRO A 78 37.49 -69.92 1.04
N VAL A 79 37.85 -70.06 2.33
CA VAL A 79 38.25 -71.36 2.91
C VAL A 79 37.02 -72.19 3.26
N ASP A 80 36.99 -73.44 2.83
CA ASP A 80 35.92 -74.39 3.18
C ASP A 80 35.79 -74.59 4.70
N PRO A 81 34.56 -74.66 5.25
CA PRO A 81 34.34 -75.00 6.65
C PRO A 81 34.62 -76.50 6.87
N ALA A 82 35.46 -76.80 7.87
CA ALA A 82 35.72 -78.18 8.28
C ALA A 82 34.47 -78.85 8.88
N GLU A 83 34.36 -80.16 8.73
CA GLU A 83 33.33 -80.98 9.37
C GLU A 83 33.54 -81.01 10.90
N ASP A 84 32.72 -80.27 11.66
CA ASP A 84 32.34 -80.59 13.05
C ASP A 84 31.16 -79.70 13.49
N GLY A 85 29.93 -80.21 13.39
CA GLY A 85 28.71 -79.40 13.51
C GLY A 85 28.22 -79.16 14.94
N ALA A 86 28.49 -77.99 15.52
CA ALA A 86 27.81 -77.50 16.74
C ALA A 86 27.88 -75.97 17.00
N ALA A 87 27.56 -75.12 16.01
CA ALA A 87 27.36 -73.68 16.27
C ALA A 87 26.02 -73.45 17.00
N ARG A 88 26.06 -72.95 18.23
CA ARG A 88 24.85 -72.58 19.00
C ARG A 88 24.27 -71.26 18.50
N PRO A 89 22.94 -71.05 18.59
CA PRO A 89 22.37 -69.72 18.37
C PRO A 89 22.95 -68.74 19.40
N VAL A 90 23.26 -67.53 18.93
CA VAL A 90 23.62 -66.39 19.79
C VAL A 90 22.36 -65.56 19.99
N ASP A 91 21.92 -65.40 21.22
CA ASP A 91 20.72 -64.61 21.53
C ASP A 91 20.91 -63.14 21.15
N ALA A 92 19.90 -62.56 20.50
CA ALA A 92 19.91 -61.15 20.12
C ALA A 92 19.80 -60.25 21.35
N ILE A 93 20.82 -59.42 21.58
CA ILE A 93 20.82 -58.43 22.66
C ILE A 93 19.82 -57.32 22.31
N PRO A 94 18.78 -57.05 23.14
CA PRO A 94 17.87 -55.94 22.89
C PRO A 94 18.59 -54.59 23.08
N PRO A 95 18.21 -53.54 22.32
CA PRO A 95 18.85 -52.24 22.42
C PRO A 95 18.69 -51.67 23.83
N GLN A 96 19.79 -51.36 24.49
CA GLN A 96 19.76 -50.68 25.78
C GLN A 96 19.33 -49.23 25.57
N SER A 97 18.27 -48.81 26.27
CA SER A 97 17.84 -47.42 26.36
C SER A 97 18.80 -46.62 27.26
N GLY A 98 20.01 -46.39 26.74
CA GLY A 98 20.98 -45.47 27.32
C GLY A 98 20.38 -44.06 27.42
N GLN A 99 20.72 -43.36 28.50
CA GLN A 99 20.24 -41.99 28.72
C GLN A 99 20.69 -41.10 27.56
N ALA A 100 19.76 -40.39 26.92
CA ALA A 100 20.10 -39.38 25.95
C ALA A 100 20.88 -38.26 26.65
N ALA A 101 22.18 -38.16 26.37
CA ALA A 101 22.93 -36.97 26.72
C ALA A 101 22.30 -35.80 25.99
N ALA A 102 21.80 -34.81 26.72
CA ALA A 102 21.33 -33.57 26.13
C ALA A 102 22.51 -32.92 25.41
N LEU A 103 22.39 -32.72 24.10
CA LEU A 103 23.36 -31.94 23.34
C LEU A 103 23.21 -30.48 23.75
N GLU A 104 24.29 -29.83 24.16
CA GLU A 104 24.34 -28.39 24.33
C GLU A 104 23.82 -27.71 23.05
N GLN A 105 22.90 -26.76 23.17
CA GLN A 105 22.46 -25.96 22.03
C GLN A 105 23.59 -25.01 21.61
N PRO A 106 23.89 -24.86 20.31
CA PRO A 106 24.96 -24.00 19.84
C PRO A 106 24.60 -22.52 20.00
N ASP A 107 25.00 -21.91 21.11
CA ASP A 107 24.89 -20.47 21.37
C ASP A 107 25.86 -19.64 20.51
N THR A 108 25.57 -19.55 19.21
CA THR A 108 25.93 -18.40 18.35
C THR A 108 25.03 -18.41 17.12
N ALA A 109 24.43 -17.27 16.79
CA ALA A 109 23.94 -17.05 15.43
C ALA A 109 25.16 -16.94 14.50
N GLU A 110 25.21 -17.74 13.43
CA GLU A 110 26.19 -17.53 12.37
C GLU A 110 25.99 -16.13 11.77
N SER A 111 27.06 -15.34 11.73
CA SER A 111 27.06 -14.07 11.00
C SER A 111 26.85 -14.36 9.51
N VAL A 112 25.91 -13.64 8.90
CA VAL A 112 25.58 -13.74 7.46
C VAL A 112 26.86 -13.84 6.62
N PRO A 113 27.00 -14.85 5.74
CA PRO A 113 28.24 -15.06 4.98
C PRO A 113 28.58 -13.83 4.16
N ASP A 114 29.82 -13.38 4.26
CA ASP A 114 30.29 -12.19 3.56
C ASP A 114 30.39 -12.45 2.05
N LEU A 115 29.51 -11.81 1.27
CA LEU A 115 29.46 -11.93 -0.18
C LEU A 115 30.39 -10.94 -0.90
N SER A 116 31.22 -10.17 -0.19
CA SER A 116 32.07 -9.13 -0.76
C SER A 116 33.12 -9.64 -1.77
N ASP A 117 33.50 -10.92 -1.71
CA ASP A 117 34.40 -11.55 -2.68
C ASP A 117 33.73 -11.85 -4.05
N PHE A 118 32.39 -11.80 -4.15
CA PHE A 118 31.66 -12.03 -5.39
C PHE A 118 31.57 -10.76 -6.26
N ALA A 119 32.71 -10.30 -6.76
CA ALA A 119 32.75 -9.31 -7.83
C ALA A 119 32.07 -9.88 -9.10
N PRO A 120 31.13 -9.15 -9.75
CA PRO A 120 30.46 -9.65 -10.94
C PRO A 120 31.44 -9.75 -12.11
N ALA A 121 31.75 -10.99 -12.52
CA ALA A 121 32.59 -11.26 -13.67
C ALA A 121 31.94 -10.69 -14.95
N ALA A 122 32.74 -10.01 -15.79
CA ALA A 122 32.28 -9.54 -17.09
C ALA A 122 31.84 -10.72 -17.97
N PRO A 123 30.76 -10.59 -18.75
CA PRO A 123 30.26 -11.68 -19.57
C PRO A 123 31.29 -12.08 -20.63
N VAL A 124 31.69 -13.35 -20.61
CA VAL A 124 32.53 -13.94 -21.66
C VAL A 124 31.63 -14.29 -22.83
N GLU A 125 31.87 -13.70 -24.00
CA GLU A 125 31.17 -14.09 -25.23
C GLU A 125 31.60 -15.51 -25.64
N VAL A 126 30.73 -16.48 -25.40
CA VAL A 126 30.86 -17.83 -25.94
C VAL A 126 30.39 -17.81 -27.39
N ALA A 127 31.33 -17.84 -28.33
CA ALA A 127 31.04 -17.90 -29.76
C ALA A 127 30.30 -19.20 -30.12
N THR A 128 28.98 -19.12 -30.28
CA THR A 128 28.13 -20.21 -30.74
C THR A 128 28.24 -20.39 -32.25
N ASP A 129 29.16 -21.25 -32.68
CA ASP A 129 29.29 -21.69 -34.08
C ASP A 129 28.13 -22.63 -34.46
N LEU A 130 26.97 -22.04 -34.75
CA LEU A 130 25.83 -22.73 -35.38
C LEU A 130 25.78 -22.38 -36.87
N PRO A 131 25.65 -23.37 -37.77
CA PRO A 131 25.54 -23.11 -39.21
C PRO A 131 24.22 -22.42 -39.55
N ALA A 132 24.31 -21.34 -40.34
CA ALA A 132 23.17 -20.51 -40.71
C ALA A 132 22.09 -21.28 -41.52
N PRO A 133 20.78 -20.94 -41.33
CA PRO A 133 19.71 -21.52 -42.13
C PRO A 133 19.81 -21.10 -43.60
N ARG A 134 19.57 -22.05 -44.51
CA ARG A 134 19.60 -21.78 -45.95
C ARG A 134 18.30 -21.09 -46.40
N PRO A 135 18.35 -20.04 -47.24
CA PRO A 135 17.15 -19.44 -47.81
C PRO A 135 16.48 -20.35 -48.83
N ASN A 136 15.21 -20.04 -49.10
CA ASN A 136 14.27 -20.82 -49.92
C ASN A 136 14.79 -21.13 -51.34
N GLN A 137 14.51 -22.34 -51.84
CA GLN A 137 14.46 -22.64 -53.27
C GLN A 137 13.09 -23.24 -53.60
N THR A 138 12.20 -22.39 -54.12
CA THR A 138 10.91 -22.80 -54.69
C THR A 138 10.85 -22.35 -56.15
N ASP A 139 11.41 -23.15 -57.05
CA ASP A 139 11.23 -23.05 -58.49
C ASP A 139 11.56 -24.41 -59.13
N GLY A 140 10.82 -24.82 -60.18
CA GLY A 140 11.26 -25.89 -61.08
C GLY A 140 10.77 -27.33 -60.83
N ALA A 141 9.49 -27.57 -61.12
CA ALA A 141 8.97 -28.71 -61.89
C ALA A 141 9.05 -30.20 -61.41
N GLU A 142 7.88 -30.83 -61.56
CA GLU A 142 7.62 -32.19 -62.09
C GLU A 142 7.54 -33.45 -61.19
N THR A 143 6.51 -34.25 -61.53
CA THR A 143 6.25 -35.67 -61.22
C THR A 143 5.93 -36.08 -59.77
N ALA A 144 4.71 -36.60 -59.59
CA ALA A 144 4.27 -37.27 -58.37
C ALA A 144 4.87 -38.69 -58.25
N PRO A 145 5.22 -39.15 -57.03
CA PRO A 145 5.73 -40.50 -56.82
C PRO A 145 4.63 -41.55 -57.04
N GLN A 146 4.95 -42.61 -57.80
CA GLN A 146 4.07 -43.77 -57.92
C GLN A 146 4.24 -44.73 -56.74
N VAL A 147 3.15 -45.39 -56.35
CA VAL A 147 3.13 -46.41 -55.30
C VAL A 147 3.75 -47.71 -55.83
N PRO A 148 4.76 -48.30 -55.17
CA PRO A 148 5.24 -49.63 -55.50
C PRO A 148 4.22 -50.71 -55.08
N ASP A 149 4.02 -51.71 -55.93
CA ASP A 149 3.20 -52.89 -55.60
C ASP A 149 3.78 -53.73 -54.46
N THR A 150 2.86 -54.46 -53.80
CA THR A 150 3.02 -55.73 -53.05
C THR A 150 4.37 -56.00 -52.34
N PRO A 151 4.39 -56.12 -50.99
CA PRO A 151 5.60 -56.51 -50.27
C PRO A 151 6.05 -57.93 -50.67
N PRO A 152 7.36 -58.18 -50.89
CA PRO A 152 7.87 -59.52 -51.13
C PRO A 152 7.70 -60.39 -49.87
N ALA A 153 7.45 -61.69 -50.08
CA ALA A 153 7.37 -62.67 -49.00
C ALA A 153 8.70 -62.75 -48.21
N PRO A 154 8.66 -63.07 -46.90
CA PRO A 154 9.87 -63.14 -46.09
C PRO A 154 10.86 -64.18 -46.64
N VAL A 155 12.09 -63.74 -46.88
CA VAL A 155 13.21 -64.65 -47.14
C VAL A 155 13.47 -65.47 -45.88
N ALA A 156 13.39 -66.79 -46.01
CA ALA A 156 13.64 -67.70 -44.91
C ALA A 156 15.09 -67.59 -44.43
N GLU A 157 15.29 -67.40 -43.12
CA GLU A 157 16.60 -67.38 -42.50
C GLU A 157 17.35 -68.71 -42.75
N ALA A 158 18.66 -68.62 -42.96
CA ALA A 158 19.48 -69.78 -43.29
C ALA A 158 19.58 -70.72 -42.07
N GLN A 159 18.81 -71.82 -42.10
CA GLN A 159 18.92 -72.88 -41.10
C GLN A 159 20.38 -73.38 -41.02
N PRO A 160 20.95 -73.53 -39.82
CA PRO A 160 22.34 -73.98 -39.67
C PRO A 160 22.52 -75.34 -40.32
N ASN A 161 23.60 -75.46 -41.10
CA ASN A 161 23.83 -76.55 -42.04
C ASN A 161 23.90 -77.91 -41.32
N ARG A 162 22.81 -78.69 -41.32
CA ARG A 162 22.80 -80.05 -40.76
C ARG A 162 23.83 -80.91 -41.51
N PRO A 163 24.73 -81.61 -40.81
CA PRO A 163 25.65 -82.52 -41.48
C PRO A 163 24.85 -83.58 -42.23
N ALA A 164 25.15 -83.76 -43.51
CA ALA A 164 24.50 -84.78 -44.32
C ALA A 164 24.79 -86.16 -43.71
N LEU A 165 23.73 -86.89 -43.38
CA LEU A 165 23.85 -88.31 -43.00
C LEU A 165 24.52 -89.05 -44.17
N PRO A 166 25.51 -89.92 -43.92
CA PRO A 166 26.16 -90.66 -44.99
C PRO A 166 25.12 -91.51 -45.71
N THR A 167 25.07 -91.38 -47.04
CA THR A 167 24.20 -92.21 -47.88
C THR A 167 24.46 -93.68 -47.57
N PRO A 168 23.48 -94.46 -47.10
CA PRO A 168 23.70 -95.87 -46.84
C PRO A 168 24.05 -96.55 -48.17
N ASP A 169 25.12 -97.35 -48.14
CA ASP A 169 25.55 -98.13 -49.30
C ASP A 169 24.39 -98.98 -49.84
N ALA A 170 24.33 -99.13 -51.16
CA ALA A 170 23.23 -99.82 -51.82
C ALA A 170 23.05 -101.23 -51.23
N ALA A 171 21.90 -101.47 -50.58
CA ALA A 171 21.68 -102.62 -49.72
C ALA A 171 22.09 -103.93 -50.40
N ALA A 172 23.19 -104.52 -49.92
CA ALA A 172 23.76 -105.71 -50.51
C ALA A 172 22.71 -106.83 -50.51
N VAL A 173 22.36 -107.32 -51.71
CA VAL A 173 21.34 -108.36 -51.87
C VAL A 173 21.73 -109.54 -50.99
N PRO A 174 20.90 -109.93 -49.98
CA PRO A 174 21.33 -110.87 -48.97
C PRO A 174 21.45 -112.28 -49.56
N VAL A 175 22.66 -112.62 -50.01
CA VAL A 175 23.03 -113.99 -50.38
C VAL A 175 22.99 -114.82 -49.10
N ALA A 176 21.85 -115.49 -48.87
CA ALA A 176 21.62 -116.28 -47.68
C ALA A 176 22.78 -117.26 -47.46
N PRO A 177 23.40 -117.29 -46.26
CA PRO A 177 24.65 -118.00 -46.03
C PRO A 177 24.45 -119.50 -46.20
N ARG A 178 24.90 -120.05 -47.34
CA ARG A 178 24.96 -121.49 -47.57
C ARG A 178 26.06 -122.06 -46.68
N SER A 179 25.65 -122.63 -45.55
CA SER A 179 26.55 -123.40 -44.66
C SER A 179 27.31 -124.45 -45.48
N ALA A 180 28.61 -124.59 -45.24
CA ALA A 180 29.44 -125.62 -45.88
C ALA A 180 29.06 -127.06 -45.50
N LEU A 181 28.08 -127.24 -44.61
CA LEU A 181 27.46 -128.52 -44.25
C LEU A 181 26.08 -128.73 -44.89
N ALA A 182 25.63 -127.82 -45.78
CA ALA A 182 24.40 -127.98 -46.54
C ALA A 182 24.58 -129.02 -47.65
N LEU A 183 23.97 -130.19 -47.47
CA LEU A 183 23.91 -131.25 -48.50
C LEU A 183 23.03 -130.77 -49.67
N ASP A 184 23.61 -130.67 -50.88
CA ASP A 184 22.89 -130.33 -52.13
C ASP A 184 21.70 -131.26 -52.42
N ALA A 185 21.72 -132.48 -51.88
CA ALA A 185 20.61 -133.42 -51.91
C ALA A 185 20.36 -134.03 -50.53
N SER A 186 19.57 -133.34 -49.69
CA SER A 186 18.87 -134.03 -48.60
C SER A 186 17.87 -135.02 -49.20
N ARG A 187 17.85 -136.27 -48.70
CA ARG A 187 16.80 -137.22 -49.11
C ARG A 187 15.45 -136.66 -48.66
N ARG A 188 14.58 -136.34 -49.61
CA ARG A 188 13.20 -135.94 -49.30
C ARG A 188 12.53 -137.11 -48.55
N PRO A 189 11.85 -136.87 -47.41
CA PRO A 189 11.09 -137.92 -46.75
C PRO A 189 10.01 -138.42 -47.72
N GLU A 190 10.04 -139.71 -48.02
CA GLU A 190 9.21 -140.33 -49.07
C GLU A 190 7.72 -140.30 -48.73
N VAL A 191 7.38 -140.17 -47.44
CA VAL A 191 6.03 -139.94 -46.94
C VAL A 191 5.91 -138.51 -46.41
N ARG A 192 5.22 -137.66 -47.16
CA ARG A 192 4.68 -136.40 -46.63
C ARG A 192 3.43 -136.73 -45.80
N PRO A 193 3.37 -136.41 -44.49
CA PRO A 193 2.11 -136.53 -43.75
C PRO A 193 1.07 -135.58 -44.37
N ALA A 194 -0.15 -136.09 -44.61
CA ALA A 194 -1.16 -135.43 -45.43
C ALA A 194 -1.45 -133.98 -44.96
N ASP A 195 -1.55 -133.81 -43.65
CA ASP A 195 -2.05 -132.60 -42.99
C ASP A 195 -0.94 -131.55 -42.74
N LEU A 196 0.25 -131.72 -43.32
CA LEU A 196 1.39 -130.81 -43.11
C LEU A 196 1.11 -129.38 -43.62
N VAL A 197 0.41 -129.25 -44.75
CA VAL A 197 0.06 -127.95 -45.32
C VAL A 197 -1.07 -127.30 -44.50
N GLU A 198 -2.06 -128.07 -44.08
CA GLU A 198 -3.16 -127.58 -43.24
C GLU A 198 -2.65 -127.13 -41.86
N SER A 199 -1.80 -127.93 -41.21
CA SER A 199 -1.17 -127.56 -39.92
C SER A 199 -0.13 -126.45 -40.04
N PHE A 200 0.45 -126.18 -41.22
CA PHE A 200 1.21 -124.96 -41.48
C PHE A 200 0.28 -123.75 -41.61
N ASN A 201 -0.72 -123.82 -42.50
CA ASN A 201 -1.68 -122.74 -42.73
C ASN A 201 -2.45 -122.36 -41.45
N ARG A 202 -2.82 -123.34 -40.62
CA ARG A 202 -3.43 -123.11 -39.31
C ARG A 202 -2.51 -122.31 -38.39
N ARG A 203 -1.22 -122.66 -38.27
CA ARG A 203 -0.25 -121.90 -37.47
C ARG A 203 0.01 -120.49 -38.01
N VAL A 204 -0.05 -120.29 -39.33
CA VAL A 204 0.03 -118.96 -39.93
C VAL A 204 -1.22 -118.13 -39.60
N ALA A 205 -2.42 -118.72 -39.65
CA ALA A 205 -3.66 -118.07 -39.25
C ALA A 205 -3.72 -117.77 -37.74
N GLU A 206 -3.27 -118.70 -36.88
CA GLU A 206 -3.13 -118.54 -35.43
C GLU A 206 -2.13 -117.40 -35.11
N ALA A 207 -0.99 -117.34 -35.81
CA ALA A 207 0.00 -116.28 -35.64
C ALA A 207 -0.53 -114.91 -36.09
N ALA A 208 -1.24 -114.84 -37.22
CA ALA A 208 -1.86 -113.62 -37.74
C ALA A 208 -3.01 -113.12 -36.85
N ALA A 209 -3.84 -114.03 -36.31
CA ALA A 209 -4.87 -113.69 -35.33
C ALA A 209 -4.24 -113.15 -34.03
N ALA A 210 -3.22 -113.83 -33.50
CA ALA A 210 -2.48 -113.35 -32.32
C ALA A 210 -1.74 -112.02 -32.59
N GLU A 211 -1.40 -111.69 -33.84
CA GLU A 211 -0.87 -110.38 -34.19
C GLU A 211 -1.95 -109.30 -34.26
N ALA A 212 -3.11 -109.59 -34.84
CA ALA A 212 -4.26 -108.71 -34.82
C ALA A 212 -4.74 -108.41 -33.39
N ASP A 213 -4.75 -109.41 -32.50
CA ASP A 213 -5.05 -109.24 -31.07
C ASP A 213 -4.02 -108.33 -30.37
N ARG A 214 -2.72 -108.49 -30.67
CA ARG A 214 -1.66 -107.59 -30.17
C ARG A 214 -1.82 -106.16 -30.70
N GLN A 215 -2.17 -105.99 -31.97
CA GLN A 215 -2.40 -104.68 -32.58
C GLN A 215 -3.62 -103.99 -31.95
N ALA A 216 -4.73 -104.72 -31.76
CA ALA A 216 -5.94 -104.21 -31.11
C ALA A 216 -5.72 -103.90 -29.62
N ALA A 217 -4.90 -104.68 -28.90
CA ALA A 217 -4.48 -104.36 -27.54
C ALA A 217 -3.65 -103.06 -27.50
N ALA A 218 -2.63 -102.95 -28.35
CA ALA A 218 -1.78 -101.77 -28.46
C ALA A 218 -2.50 -100.52 -29.02
N GLU A 219 -3.67 -100.68 -29.65
CA GLU A 219 -4.56 -99.58 -30.01
C GLU A 219 -5.39 -99.13 -28.80
N ARG A 220 -5.99 -100.06 -28.05
CA ARG A 220 -6.73 -99.75 -26.80
C ARG A 220 -5.84 -99.10 -25.74
N GLU A 221 -4.60 -99.56 -25.59
CA GLU A 221 -3.61 -98.93 -24.69
C GLU A 221 -3.29 -97.50 -25.12
N ARG A 222 -3.20 -97.22 -26.43
CA ARG A 222 -2.99 -95.87 -26.96
C ARG A 222 -4.22 -94.98 -26.81
N GLN A 223 -5.43 -95.51 -26.97
CA GLN A 223 -6.68 -94.80 -26.70
C GLN A 223 -6.78 -94.44 -25.21
N ALA A 224 -6.57 -95.40 -24.30
CA ALA A 224 -6.58 -95.15 -22.86
C ALA A 224 -5.50 -94.14 -22.42
N ALA A 225 -4.31 -94.18 -23.02
CA ALA A 225 -3.26 -93.19 -22.76
C ALA A 225 -3.63 -91.79 -23.27
N ALA A 226 -4.30 -91.68 -24.42
CA ALA A 226 -4.80 -90.41 -24.95
C ALA A 226 -5.95 -89.84 -24.12
N ASP A 227 -6.89 -90.67 -23.69
CA ASP A 227 -7.99 -90.28 -22.81
C ASP A 227 -7.48 -89.79 -21.44
N ALA A 228 -6.50 -90.47 -20.86
CA ALA A 228 -5.84 -90.08 -19.62
C ALA A 228 -5.03 -88.78 -19.76
N ALA A 229 -4.31 -88.59 -20.87
CA ALA A 229 -3.62 -87.33 -21.16
C ALA A 229 -4.60 -86.17 -21.31
N ALA A 230 -5.69 -86.37 -22.06
CA ALA A 230 -6.75 -85.37 -22.21
C ALA A 230 -7.48 -85.08 -20.88
N GLU A 231 -7.54 -86.02 -19.94
CA GLU A 231 -8.05 -85.76 -18.59
C GLU A 231 -7.07 -84.93 -17.74
N ALA A 232 -5.78 -85.25 -17.77
CA ALA A 232 -4.75 -84.46 -17.10
C ALA A 232 -4.71 -83.01 -17.63
N GLU A 233 -4.83 -82.82 -18.95
CA GLU A 233 -4.96 -81.48 -19.57
C GLU A 233 -6.19 -80.72 -19.07
N ARG A 234 -7.35 -81.39 -18.93
CA ARG A 234 -8.57 -80.77 -18.36
C ARG A 234 -8.41 -80.40 -16.89
N GLN A 235 -7.74 -81.24 -16.10
CA GLN A 235 -7.46 -80.97 -14.69
C GLN A 235 -6.52 -79.77 -14.53
N ALA A 236 -5.37 -79.77 -15.21
CA ALA A 236 -4.42 -78.65 -15.19
C ALA A 236 -5.02 -77.34 -15.73
N ALA A 237 -5.89 -77.40 -16.75
CA ALA A 237 -6.59 -76.21 -17.24
C ALA A 237 -7.57 -75.62 -16.20
N ALA A 238 -8.24 -76.47 -15.43
CA ALA A 238 -9.15 -76.06 -14.35
C ALA A 238 -8.40 -75.52 -13.13
N GLU A 239 -7.28 -76.12 -12.74
CA GLU A 239 -6.39 -75.63 -11.68
C GLU A 239 -5.84 -74.25 -12.05
N ALA A 240 -5.30 -74.09 -13.26
CA ALA A 240 -4.82 -72.80 -13.76
C ALA A 240 -5.95 -71.75 -13.88
N GLU A 241 -7.22 -72.14 -14.01
CA GLU A 241 -8.35 -71.21 -13.94
C GLU A 241 -8.67 -70.79 -12.49
N GLN A 242 -8.59 -71.71 -11.53
CA GLN A 242 -8.74 -71.40 -10.10
C GLN A 242 -7.62 -70.47 -9.62
N GLU A 243 -6.37 -70.71 -10.01
CA GLU A 243 -5.25 -69.80 -9.72
C GLU A 243 -5.48 -68.40 -10.31
N ARG A 244 -5.94 -68.30 -11.57
CA ARG A 244 -6.27 -67.01 -12.19
C ARG A 244 -7.41 -66.28 -11.48
N ARG A 245 -8.42 -67.00 -10.98
CA ARG A 245 -9.53 -66.42 -10.19
C ARG A 245 -9.03 -65.90 -8.84
N ALA A 246 -8.31 -66.71 -8.07
CA ALA A 246 -7.75 -66.31 -6.78
C ALA A 246 -6.74 -65.14 -6.91
N ALA A 247 -5.93 -65.13 -7.97
CA ALA A 247 -5.02 -64.02 -8.26
C ALA A 247 -5.75 -62.72 -8.63
N ALA A 248 -6.91 -62.80 -9.29
CA ALA A 248 -7.76 -61.66 -9.60
C ALA A 248 -8.48 -61.14 -8.36
N GLU A 249 -9.06 -62.01 -7.54
CA GLU A 249 -9.72 -61.68 -6.27
C GLU A 249 -8.73 -60.98 -5.32
N ALA A 250 -7.55 -61.55 -5.10
CA ALA A 250 -6.51 -60.93 -4.27
C ALA A 250 -5.97 -59.61 -4.87
N ALA A 251 -6.07 -59.40 -6.19
CA ALA A 251 -5.72 -58.13 -6.83
C ALA A 251 -6.84 -57.08 -6.68
N GLU A 252 -8.11 -57.49 -6.57
CA GLU A 252 -9.23 -56.62 -6.23
C GLU A 252 -9.16 -56.20 -4.76
N GLU A 253 -8.88 -57.13 -3.83
CA GLU A 253 -8.70 -56.83 -2.41
C GLU A 253 -7.59 -55.78 -2.18
N ARG A 254 -6.40 -55.97 -2.77
CA ARG A 254 -5.30 -54.98 -2.68
C ARG A 254 -5.67 -53.62 -3.26
N ARG A 255 -6.49 -53.56 -4.31
CA ARG A 255 -6.99 -52.29 -4.86
C ARG A 255 -8.01 -51.64 -3.94
N ALA A 256 -8.89 -52.43 -3.31
CA ALA A 256 -9.88 -51.96 -2.35
C ALA A 256 -9.22 -51.48 -1.04
N GLU A 257 -8.11 -52.09 -0.61
CA GLU A 257 -7.31 -51.63 0.52
C GLU A 257 -6.58 -50.31 0.18
N ALA A 258 -5.86 -50.25 -0.94
CA ALA A 258 -5.20 -49.02 -1.38
C ALA A 258 -6.18 -47.85 -1.57
N ALA A 259 -7.38 -48.12 -2.08
CA ALA A 259 -8.44 -47.11 -2.21
C ALA A 259 -8.99 -46.64 -0.84
N ARG A 260 -9.00 -47.49 0.19
CA ARG A 260 -9.36 -47.09 1.57
C ARG A 260 -8.25 -46.24 2.19
N GLN A 261 -6.99 -46.63 2.01
CA GLN A 261 -5.83 -45.88 2.51
C GLN A 261 -5.79 -44.47 1.90
N ALA A 262 -5.89 -44.35 0.58
CA ALA A 262 -5.96 -43.06 -0.11
C ALA A 262 -7.15 -42.20 0.33
N ALA A 263 -8.33 -42.80 0.55
CA ALA A 263 -9.51 -42.09 1.05
C ALA A 263 -9.44 -41.74 2.56
N GLU A 264 -8.51 -42.33 3.32
CA GLU A 264 -8.20 -41.93 4.69
C GLU A 264 -7.15 -40.81 4.70
N GLU A 265 -6.11 -40.91 3.88
CA GLU A 265 -5.12 -39.83 3.66
C GLU A 265 -5.79 -38.54 3.17
N GLU A 266 -6.74 -38.63 2.22
CA GLU A 266 -7.52 -37.48 1.75
C GLU A 266 -8.34 -36.84 2.88
N ARG A 267 -8.91 -37.64 3.79
CA ARG A 267 -9.64 -37.14 4.97
C ARG A 267 -8.72 -36.47 5.97
N GLN A 268 -7.58 -37.09 6.29
CA GLN A 268 -6.58 -36.53 7.20
C GLN A 268 -6.02 -35.20 6.65
N ALA A 269 -5.79 -35.11 5.33
CA ALA A 269 -5.40 -33.87 4.66
C ALA A 269 -6.50 -32.80 4.72
N ALA A 270 -7.77 -33.17 4.51
CA ALA A 270 -8.90 -32.25 4.61
C ALA A 270 -9.13 -31.74 6.05
N ASP A 271 -9.05 -32.62 7.05
CA ASP A 271 -9.18 -32.25 8.46
C ASP A 271 -8.03 -31.35 8.93
N ALA A 272 -6.80 -31.62 8.47
CA ALA A 272 -5.62 -30.79 8.73
C ALA A 272 -5.71 -29.41 8.04
N ALA A 273 -6.18 -29.35 6.79
CA ALA A 273 -6.43 -28.09 6.09
C ALA A 273 -7.52 -27.26 6.79
N ALA A 274 -8.61 -27.89 7.21
CA ALA A 274 -9.66 -27.24 7.97
C ALA A 274 -9.18 -26.79 9.37
N GLU A 275 -8.19 -27.46 9.98
CA GLU A 275 -7.57 -26.96 11.22
C GLU A 275 -6.64 -25.78 10.96
N ALA A 276 -5.85 -25.80 9.89
CA ALA A 276 -5.03 -24.66 9.47
C ALA A 276 -5.90 -23.42 9.19
N GLU A 277 -7.05 -23.58 8.53
CA GLU A 277 -8.02 -22.50 8.33
C GLU A 277 -8.58 -21.97 9.65
N ARG A 278 -8.98 -22.86 10.59
CA ARG A 278 -9.45 -22.46 11.94
C ARG A 278 -8.37 -21.70 12.72
N ARG A 279 -7.10 -22.10 12.62
CA ARG A 279 -5.96 -21.42 13.27
C ARG A 279 -5.73 -20.04 12.65
N ALA A 280 -5.66 -19.95 11.32
CA ALA A 280 -5.50 -18.68 10.60
C ALA A 280 -6.66 -17.70 10.87
N ALA A 281 -7.90 -18.19 10.98
CA ALA A 281 -9.05 -17.38 11.37
C ALA A 281 -8.95 -16.85 12.80
N ALA A 282 -8.50 -17.68 13.76
CA ALA A 282 -8.28 -17.26 15.14
C ALA A 282 -7.13 -16.25 15.29
N GLU A 283 -6.03 -16.44 14.54
CA GLU A 283 -4.90 -15.50 14.47
C GLU A 283 -5.34 -14.17 13.85
N ALA A 284 -6.13 -14.19 12.78
CA ALA A 284 -6.71 -12.99 12.16
C ALA A 284 -7.69 -12.27 13.10
N GLU A 285 -8.46 -12.98 13.93
CA GLU A 285 -9.30 -12.35 14.95
C GLU A 285 -8.46 -11.74 16.08
N ALA A 286 -7.43 -12.44 16.55
CA ALA A 286 -6.50 -11.92 17.56
C ALA A 286 -5.78 -10.65 17.06
N ALA A 287 -5.32 -10.62 15.82
CA ALA A 287 -4.73 -9.45 15.18
C ALA A 287 -5.72 -8.28 15.08
N ARG A 288 -6.99 -8.53 14.72
CA ARG A 288 -8.05 -7.51 14.70
C ARG A 288 -8.32 -6.95 16.10
N ARG A 289 -8.35 -7.79 17.14
CA ARG A 289 -8.52 -7.37 18.54
C ARG A 289 -7.35 -6.51 19.01
N ALA A 290 -6.11 -6.92 18.74
CA ALA A 290 -4.91 -6.14 19.08
C ALA A 290 -4.85 -4.79 18.35
N ALA A 291 -5.23 -4.74 17.06
CA ALA A 291 -5.32 -3.49 16.30
C ALA A 291 -6.39 -2.54 16.87
N ALA A 292 -7.55 -3.08 17.29
CA ALA A 292 -8.60 -2.29 17.93
C ALA A 292 -8.19 -1.76 19.31
N GLU A 293 -7.46 -2.55 20.10
CA GLU A 293 -6.92 -2.12 21.40
C GLU A 293 -5.86 -1.02 21.24
N ALA A 294 -4.96 -1.15 20.26
CA ALA A 294 -3.97 -0.14 19.92
C ALA A 294 -4.60 1.17 19.43
N ALA A 295 -5.61 1.10 18.54
CA ALA A 295 -6.35 2.28 18.10
C ALA A 295 -7.10 2.97 19.25
N ALA A 296 -7.69 2.19 20.16
CA ALA A 296 -8.33 2.74 21.35
C ALA A 296 -7.30 3.34 22.34
N GLU A 297 -6.04 2.87 22.35
CA GLU A 297 -4.97 3.53 23.13
C GLU A 297 -4.50 4.83 22.47
N GLU A 298 -4.40 4.87 21.14
CA GLU A 298 -4.12 6.10 20.39
C GLU A 298 -5.21 7.15 20.62
N GLU A 299 -6.49 6.77 20.59
CA GLU A 299 -7.62 7.64 20.92
C GLU A 299 -7.53 8.19 22.36
N ARG A 300 -7.25 7.34 23.35
CA ARG A 300 -7.02 7.78 24.75
C ARG A 300 -5.84 8.74 24.88
N ARG A 301 -4.74 8.49 24.16
CA ARG A 301 -3.56 9.39 24.13
C ARG A 301 -3.91 10.73 23.47
N ALA A 302 -4.68 10.72 22.39
CA ALA A 302 -5.14 11.92 21.70
C ALA A 302 -6.15 12.73 22.55
N GLU A 303 -7.03 12.08 23.30
CA GLU A 303 -7.91 12.75 24.26
C GLU A 303 -7.11 13.37 25.42
N ALA A 304 -6.19 12.61 26.02
CA ALA A 304 -5.32 13.12 27.08
C ALA A 304 -4.48 14.32 26.62
N ALA A 305 -3.99 14.32 25.37
CA ALA A 305 -3.28 15.45 24.77
C ALA A 305 -4.19 16.68 24.58
N ARG A 306 -5.46 16.50 24.22
CA ARG A 306 -6.46 17.59 24.14
C ARG A 306 -6.78 18.15 25.52
N GLN A 307 -6.99 17.29 26.52
CA GLN A 307 -7.23 17.69 27.90
C GLN A 307 -6.03 18.46 28.49
N ALA A 308 -4.79 18.03 28.19
CA ALA A 308 -3.57 18.74 28.56
C ALA A 308 -3.48 20.12 27.90
N ALA A 309 -3.69 20.22 26.59
CA ALA A 309 -3.67 21.51 25.88
C ALA A 309 -4.79 22.47 26.34
N GLU A 310 -5.94 21.95 26.74
CA GLU A 310 -7.01 22.74 27.37
C GLU A 310 -6.63 23.22 28.77
N ALA A 311 -5.99 22.37 29.59
CA ALA A 311 -5.48 22.76 30.90
C ALA A 311 -4.37 23.82 30.80
N GLU A 312 -3.45 23.69 29.82
CA GLU A 312 -2.43 24.71 29.52
C GLU A 312 -3.06 26.04 29.09
N ARG A 313 -4.10 26.00 28.23
CA ARG A 313 -4.85 27.20 27.81
C ARG A 313 -5.53 27.90 28.99
N LEU A 314 -6.18 27.14 29.88
CA LEU A 314 -6.84 27.68 31.08
C LEU A 314 -5.82 28.24 32.09
N ALA A 315 -4.67 27.59 32.26
CA ALA A 315 -3.58 28.09 33.09
C ALA A 315 -2.95 29.37 32.52
N ALA A 316 -2.85 29.49 31.20
CA ALA A 316 -2.39 30.71 30.52
C ALA A 316 -3.40 31.86 30.69
N GLU A 317 -4.70 31.60 30.55
CA GLU A 317 -5.77 32.59 30.78
C GLU A 317 -5.79 33.05 32.25
N GLU A 318 -5.61 32.14 33.21
CA GLU A 318 -5.49 32.52 34.63
C GLU A 318 -4.23 33.34 34.89
N ALA A 319 -3.08 32.97 34.31
CA ALA A 319 -1.83 33.72 34.44
C ALA A 319 -1.93 35.13 33.82
N GLU A 320 -2.59 35.28 32.67
CA GLU A 320 -2.86 36.59 32.06
C GLU A 320 -3.76 37.45 32.95
N ARG A 321 -4.82 36.87 33.54
CA ARG A 321 -5.68 37.56 34.51
C ARG A 321 -4.94 37.98 35.78
N GLN A 322 -4.09 37.12 36.33
CA GLN A 322 -3.25 37.44 37.49
C GLN A 322 -2.24 38.55 37.17
N ALA A 323 -1.62 38.52 35.99
CA ALA A 323 -0.71 39.57 35.52
C ALA A 323 -1.42 40.91 35.28
N ALA A 324 -2.65 40.89 34.76
CA ALA A 324 -3.48 42.08 34.59
C ALA A 324 -3.89 42.70 35.94
N GLU A 325 -4.29 41.88 36.92
CA GLU A 325 -4.59 42.36 38.28
C GLU A 325 -3.33 42.93 38.96
N GLU A 326 -2.16 42.30 38.79
CA GLU A 326 -0.92 42.87 39.33
C GLU A 326 -0.53 44.18 38.64
N ALA A 327 -0.73 44.29 37.32
CA ALA A 327 -0.50 45.52 36.57
C ALA A 327 -1.44 46.66 37.00
N GLU A 328 -2.74 46.38 37.21
CA GLU A 328 -3.69 47.35 37.76
C GLU A 328 -3.29 47.79 39.17
N ARG A 329 -2.89 46.85 40.05
CA ARG A 329 -2.43 47.17 41.41
C ARG A 329 -1.13 48.00 41.42
N ARG A 330 -0.22 47.77 40.48
CA ARG A 330 0.99 48.60 40.28
C ARG A 330 0.63 50.00 39.81
N ALA A 331 -0.20 50.13 38.77
CA ALA A 331 -0.66 51.42 38.25
C ALA A 331 -1.47 52.22 39.28
N ALA A 332 -2.29 51.56 40.10
CA ALA A 332 -3.04 52.19 41.18
C ALA A 332 -2.14 52.75 42.29
N ALA A 333 -1.04 52.05 42.60
CA ALA A 333 -0.02 52.49 43.56
C ALA A 333 0.83 53.66 43.01
N GLU A 334 1.28 53.57 41.76
CA GLU A 334 1.99 54.64 41.05
C GLU A 334 1.13 55.91 40.97
N ALA A 335 -0.15 55.80 40.59
CA ALA A 335 -1.08 56.90 40.63
C ALA A 335 -1.38 57.42 42.05
N GLU A 336 -1.16 56.63 43.11
CA GLU A 336 -1.22 57.14 44.49
C GLU A 336 0.06 57.90 44.88
N GLU A 337 1.22 57.44 44.43
CA GLU A 337 2.49 58.15 44.58
C GLU A 337 2.45 59.51 43.84
N GLU A 338 1.97 59.54 42.60
CA GLU A 338 1.73 60.80 41.86
C GLU A 338 0.77 61.74 42.62
N ARG A 339 -0.35 61.23 43.14
CA ARG A 339 -1.29 62.04 43.96
C ARG A 339 -0.63 62.60 45.21
N ARG A 340 0.21 61.81 45.90
CA ARG A 340 0.97 62.24 47.08
C ARG A 340 2.03 63.29 46.72
N ALA A 341 2.75 63.10 45.63
CA ALA A 341 3.74 64.04 45.12
C ALA A 341 3.11 65.36 44.67
N ALA A 342 1.97 65.31 43.96
CA ALA A 342 1.22 66.48 43.54
C ALA A 342 0.66 67.28 44.74
N ALA A 343 0.17 66.59 45.77
CA ALA A 343 -0.28 67.21 47.02
C ALA A 343 0.87 67.86 47.79
N ALA A 344 2.01 67.17 47.94
CA ALA A 344 3.21 67.73 48.58
C ALA A 344 3.75 68.96 47.82
N ALA A 345 3.75 68.91 46.48
CA ALA A 345 4.12 70.06 45.66
C ALA A 345 3.11 71.22 45.76
N GLU A 346 1.82 70.95 46.05
CA GLU A 346 0.86 72.01 46.35
C GLU A 346 1.06 72.59 47.75
N GLU A 347 1.37 71.76 48.75
CA GLU A 347 1.75 72.21 50.09
C GLU A 347 3.01 73.10 50.04
N GLU A 348 4.03 72.71 49.28
CA GLU A 348 5.23 73.52 49.07
C GLU A 348 4.92 74.86 48.39
N ARG A 349 4.10 74.87 47.32
CA ARG A 349 3.64 76.11 46.68
C ARG A 349 2.84 77.00 47.64
N ARG A 350 1.98 76.42 48.49
CA ARG A 350 1.23 77.16 49.53
C ARG A 350 2.17 77.73 50.60
N ALA A 351 3.18 76.97 51.01
CA ALA A 351 4.19 77.42 51.97
C ALA A 351 5.14 78.49 51.38
N GLU A 352 5.44 78.43 50.08
CA GLU A 352 6.15 79.51 49.39
C GLU A 352 5.28 80.77 49.26
N ALA A 353 4.03 80.64 48.82
CA ALA A 353 3.10 81.77 48.75
C ALA A 353 2.88 82.43 50.12
N ALA A 354 2.82 81.65 51.21
CA ALA A 354 2.76 82.16 52.58
C ALA A 354 4.04 82.94 52.98
N ARG A 355 5.23 82.43 52.62
CA ARG A 355 6.51 83.14 52.84
C ARG A 355 6.59 84.43 52.04
N GLN A 356 6.17 84.41 50.78
CA GLN A 356 6.10 85.61 49.92
C GLN A 356 5.09 86.63 50.46
N ALA A 357 3.95 86.19 51.01
CA ALA A 357 2.97 87.06 51.66
C ALA A 357 3.52 87.69 52.96
N GLU A 358 4.19 86.91 53.82
CA GLU A 358 4.84 87.46 55.02
C GLU A 358 5.95 88.45 54.66
N GLU A 359 6.73 88.20 53.60
CA GLU A 359 7.72 89.14 53.11
C GLU A 359 7.06 90.42 52.56
N ALA A 360 5.96 90.30 51.80
CA ALA A 360 5.21 91.46 51.30
C ALA A 360 4.60 92.29 52.46
N GLU A 361 4.08 91.66 53.51
CA GLU A 361 3.63 92.35 54.72
C GLU A 361 4.77 93.08 55.44
N ARG A 362 5.95 92.43 55.57
CA ARG A 362 7.16 93.05 56.13
C ARG A 362 7.64 94.25 55.29
N GLN A 363 7.62 94.13 53.96
CA GLN A 363 7.99 95.22 53.04
C GLN A 363 6.98 96.38 53.12
N ALA A 364 5.67 96.09 53.17
CA ALA A 364 4.61 97.08 53.33
C ALA A 364 4.67 97.79 54.69
N ALA A 365 4.92 97.06 55.79
CA ALA A 365 5.14 97.63 57.11
C ALA A 365 6.37 98.56 57.14
N ALA A 366 7.49 98.14 56.54
CA ALA A 366 8.67 98.97 56.41
C ALA A 366 8.46 100.19 55.50
N GLU A 367 7.57 100.13 54.50
CA GLU A 367 7.15 101.31 53.74
C GLU A 367 6.25 102.24 54.54
N ALA A 368 5.27 101.70 55.29
CA ALA A 368 4.42 102.48 56.19
C ALA A 368 5.24 103.21 57.28
N GLU A 369 6.24 102.54 57.86
CA GLU A 369 7.19 103.15 58.80
C GLU A 369 8.00 104.28 58.15
N ARG A 370 8.48 104.09 56.91
CA ARG A 370 9.17 105.14 56.14
C ARG A 370 8.26 106.34 55.80
N ARG A 371 6.99 106.09 55.47
CA ARG A 371 5.98 107.14 55.24
C ARG A 371 5.70 107.92 56.52
N ALA A 372 5.40 107.23 57.63
CA ALA A 372 5.17 107.86 58.93
C ALA A 372 6.42 108.63 59.45
N ALA A 373 7.63 108.13 59.18
CA ALA A 373 8.87 108.83 59.51
C ALA A 373 9.06 110.12 58.69
N ALA A 374 8.66 110.12 57.42
CA ALA A 374 8.68 111.29 56.55
C ALA A 374 7.59 112.31 56.93
N GLU A 375 6.36 111.86 57.19
CA GLU A 375 5.26 112.68 57.72
C GLU A 375 5.66 113.34 59.05
N ALA A 376 6.26 112.58 59.98
CA ALA A 376 6.78 113.13 61.23
C ALA A 376 7.97 114.09 61.01
N GLU A 377 8.76 113.96 59.93
CA GLU A 377 9.76 114.97 59.56
C GLU A 377 9.11 116.24 58.99
N GLU A 378 8.06 116.12 58.19
CA GLU A 378 7.26 117.23 57.69
C GLU A 378 6.57 117.99 58.82
N GLU A 379 5.95 117.30 59.78
CA GLU A 379 5.40 117.90 61.00
C GLU A 379 6.48 118.64 61.80
N ARG A 380 7.69 118.08 61.93
CA ARG A 380 8.81 118.75 62.62
C ARG A 380 9.31 119.98 61.86
N ARG A 381 9.30 119.97 60.52
CA ARG A 381 9.61 121.14 59.69
C ARG A 381 8.53 122.23 59.82
N ALA A 382 7.25 121.85 59.76
CA ALA A 382 6.12 122.76 59.94
C ALA A 382 6.06 123.36 61.35
N ALA A 383 6.36 122.57 62.39
CA ALA A 383 6.47 123.05 63.76
C ALA A 383 7.66 124.00 63.96
N ALA A 384 8.80 123.74 63.31
CA ALA A 384 9.94 124.65 63.33
C ALA A 384 9.62 125.99 62.63
N GLU A 385 8.95 125.95 61.47
CA GLU A 385 8.52 127.16 60.76
C GLU A 385 7.45 127.94 61.55
N ALA A 386 6.50 127.24 62.21
CA ALA A 386 5.53 127.87 63.10
C ALA A 386 6.21 128.54 64.31
N ALA A 387 7.23 127.90 64.90
CA ALA A 387 8.03 128.48 65.98
C ALA A 387 8.87 129.68 65.50
N GLU A 388 9.41 129.66 64.28
CA GLU A 388 10.12 130.81 63.71
C GLU A 388 9.17 131.99 63.44
N ARG A 389 7.98 131.73 62.88
CA ARG A 389 6.90 132.72 62.71
C ARG A 389 6.44 133.29 64.06
N GLN A 390 6.32 132.47 65.11
CA GLN A 390 6.00 132.95 66.46
C GLN A 390 7.13 133.81 67.02
N ALA A 391 8.38 133.39 66.90
CA ALA A 391 9.54 134.18 67.33
C ALA A 391 9.68 135.49 66.53
N GLU A 392 9.26 135.52 65.26
CA GLU A 392 9.16 136.76 64.49
C GLU A 392 8.01 137.65 64.99
N ALA A 393 6.83 137.10 65.27
CA ALA A 393 5.72 137.86 65.87
C ALA A 393 6.08 138.43 67.25
N GLU A 394 6.82 137.69 68.08
CA GLU A 394 7.36 138.16 69.36
C GLU A 394 8.40 139.29 69.17
N ARG A 395 9.27 139.18 68.14
CA ARG A 395 10.20 140.26 67.75
C ARG A 395 9.47 141.50 67.23
N GLN A 396 8.37 141.34 66.47
CA GLN A 396 7.52 142.44 66.02
C GLN A 396 6.76 143.09 67.18
N ALA A 397 6.23 142.31 68.12
CA ALA A 397 5.60 142.83 69.34
C ALA A 397 6.58 143.59 70.24
N ALA A 398 7.82 143.09 70.39
CA ALA A 398 8.89 143.80 71.09
C ALA A 398 9.30 145.09 70.36
N ALA A 399 9.31 145.09 69.03
CA ALA A 399 9.55 146.30 68.23
C ALA A 399 8.41 147.32 68.35
N GLU A 400 7.14 146.88 68.37
CA GLU A 400 5.99 147.74 68.71
C GLU A 400 6.11 148.32 70.11
N GLN A 401 6.50 147.52 71.10
CA GLN A 401 6.65 148.00 72.48
C GLN A 401 7.77 149.05 72.59
N ALA A 402 8.92 148.80 71.96
CA ALA A 402 10.01 149.78 71.86
C ALA A 402 9.59 151.04 71.07
N ALA A 403 8.74 150.91 70.04
CA ALA A 403 8.19 152.05 69.31
C ALA A 403 7.18 152.86 70.16
N ARG A 404 6.41 152.21 71.05
CA ARG A 404 5.53 152.88 72.02
C ARG A 404 6.35 153.63 73.08
N GLU A 405 7.39 153.02 73.64
CA GLU A 405 8.30 153.69 74.58
C GLU A 405 9.06 154.86 73.92
N ALA A 406 9.42 154.74 72.64
CA ALA A 406 9.97 155.84 71.85
C ALA A 406 8.94 156.95 71.59
N ALA A 407 7.69 156.59 71.29
CA ALA A 407 6.58 157.53 71.07
C ALA A 407 6.18 158.28 72.35
N ASP A 408 6.16 157.62 73.51
CA ASP A 408 5.94 158.28 74.80
C ASP A 408 7.06 159.28 75.12
N ARG A 409 8.31 158.95 74.76
CA ARG A 409 9.44 159.89 74.89
C ARG A 409 9.32 161.06 73.92
N GLN A 410 8.89 160.84 72.68
CA GLN A 410 8.61 161.91 71.72
C GLN A 410 7.44 162.80 72.18
N ALA A 411 6.36 162.23 72.71
CA ALA A 411 5.21 162.98 73.21
C ALA A 411 5.60 163.93 74.35
N LEU A 412 6.60 163.58 75.17
CA LEU A 412 7.16 164.46 76.20
C LEU A 412 8.01 165.62 75.63
N GLU A 413 8.68 165.41 74.48
CA GLU A 413 9.48 166.44 73.82
C GLU A 413 8.67 167.35 72.89
N ASP A 414 7.64 166.81 72.22
CA ASP A 414 6.79 167.56 71.30
C ASP A 414 5.72 168.39 72.03
N ALA A 415 5.32 167.98 73.25
CA ALA A 415 4.57 168.83 74.20
C ALA A 415 5.36 170.09 74.64
N LEU A 416 6.66 170.16 74.37
CA LEU A 416 7.53 171.32 74.57
C LEU A 416 7.86 172.07 73.27
N ARG A 417 7.31 171.64 72.11
CA ARG A 417 7.65 172.15 70.78
C ARG A 417 6.44 172.71 70.02
N ASP A 418 5.37 171.92 69.89
CA ASP A 418 4.32 172.21 68.91
C ASP A 418 3.12 172.99 69.47
N ALA A 419 3.44 174.20 69.93
CA ALA A 419 2.46 175.28 70.03
C ALA A 419 2.09 175.88 68.63
N GLN A 420 2.63 175.34 67.53
CA GLN A 420 2.48 175.87 66.16
C GLN A 420 2.51 174.77 65.07
N GLY A 421 1.38 174.54 64.39
CA GLY A 421 1.35 173.91 63.05
C GLY A 421 0.76 172.48 62.98
N GLY A 422 -0.46 172.35 62.44
CA GLY A 422 -1.11 171.04 62.22
C GLY A 422 -1.15 170.59 60.75
N ALA A 423 -1.94 169.52 60.51
CA ALA A 423 -2.17 168.83 59.22
C ALA A 423 -0.98 167.96 58.71
N GLY A 424 -1.17 166.92 57.89
CA GLY A 424 -2.39 166.31 57.31
C GLY A 424 -2.07 165.51 56.03
N GLY A 425 -2.95 164.59 55.60
CA GLY A 425 -2.70 163.63 54.49
C GLY A 425 -2.42 162.22 55.02
N GLN A 426 -3.08 161.10 54.69
CA GLN A 426 -4.03 160.68 53.63
C GLN A 426 -3.44 160.28 52.25
N ASP A 427 -3.70 158.99 51.94
CA ASP A 427 -4.17 158.43 50.67
C ASP A 427 -3.22 157.80 49.61
N ALA A 428 -3.83 156.78 48.97
CA ALA A 428 -3.56 156.12 47.68
C ALA A 428 -2.49 155.00 47.59
N ALA A 429 -2.64 153.94 46.76
CA ALA A 429 -3.79 153.10 46.33
C ALA A 429 -3.35 152.17 45.16
N SER A 430 -4.20 151.19 44.80
CA SER A 430 -4.18 150.40 43.54
C SER A 430 -3.11 149.29 43.44
N GLY A 431 -3.37 148.09 42.89
CA GLY A 431 -4.60 147.48 42.33
C GLY A 431 -4.44 145.94 42.23
N SER A 432 -5.52 145.13 42.20
CA SER A 432 -6.24 144.60 41.01
C SER A 432 -5.41 143.76 40.02
N ASP A 433 -5.82 142.62 39.43
CA ASP A 433 -7.00 141.72 39.45
C ASP A 433 -6.69 140.50 38.50
N THR A 434 -7.33 139.31 38.41
CA THR A 434 -8.33 138.51 39.19
C THR A 434 -8.32 137.02 38.70
N ALA A 435 -8.95 136.11 39.46
CA ALA A 435 -9.47 134.76 39.07
C ALA A 435 -8.46 133.61 38.76
N GLY A 436 -8.81 132.30 38.93
CA GLY A 436 -10.10 131.72 39.37
C GLY A 436 -10.11 130.20 39.69
N SER A 437 -11.22 129.79 40.32
CA SER A 437 -11.66 128.49 40.90
C SER A 437 -12.14 127.39 39.89
N PRO A 438 -12.65 126.18 40.28
CA PRO A 438 -12.46 125.31 41.50
C PRO A 438 -12.48 123.74 41.27
N SER A 439 -12.38 122.96 42.38
CA SER A 439 -13.10 121.68 42.67
C SER A 439 -12.60 120.33 42.09
N GLN A 440 -12.90 119.11 42.61
CA GLN A 440 -13.36 118.60 43.93
C GLN A 440 -13.32 117.03 43.99
N THR A 441 -13.36 116.43 45.20
CA THR A 441 -14.00 115.13 45.58
C THR A 441 -13.58 113.76 44.96
N ILE A 442 -12.71 113.02 45.68
CA ILE A 442 -12.98 111.75 46.45
C ILE A 442 -13.52 110.43 45.80
N GLU A 443 -12.82 109.33 46.13
CA GLU A 443 -13.17 107.87 46.34
C GLU A 443 -14.06 107.01 45.42
N GLY A 444 -13.80 105.68 45.44
CA GLY A 444 -14.81 104.61 45.27
C GLY A 444 -14.37 103.36 44.50
N GLY A 445 -14.69 102.14 44.97
CA GLY A 445 -14.38 100.89 44.23
C GLY A 445 -15.09 99.61 44.74
N SER A 446 -14.74 98.44 44.17
CA SER A 446 -15.19 97.05 44.46
C SER A 446 -16.45 96.53 43.73
N GLY A 447 -16.51 95.21 43.37
CA GLY A 447 -17.79 94.55 43.00
C GLY A 447 -17.79 93.33 42.05
N ALA A 448 -17.52 92.13 42.57
CA ALA A 448 -17.46 90.79 41.94
C ALA A 448 -18.66 90.18 41.11
N SER A 449 -18.31 89.32 40.12
CA SER A 449 -18.75 87.91 39.88
C SER A 449 -20.08 87.43 39.20
N ALA A 450 -19.91 86.37 38.36
CA ALA A 450 -20.74 85.15 38.10
C ALA A 450 -22.02 85.14 37.21
N GLY A 451 -22.30 84.00 36.50
CA GLY A 451 -23.67 83.63 36.04
C GLY A 451 -23.94 82.82 34.73
N LEU A 452 -23.53 81.54 34.64
CA LEU A 452 -24.13 80.34 33.96
C LEU A 452 -25.01 80.36 32.65
N ASP A 453 -24.89 79.24 31.89
CA ASP A 453 -25.77 78.68 30.83
C ASP A 453 -26.92 77.81 31.43
N PRO A 454 -28.03 77.48 30.71
CA PRO A 454 -28.13 76.11 30.16
C PRO A 454 -28.97 75.87 28.86
N LEU A 455 -28.34 75.11 27.97
CA LEU A 455 -28.82 74.14 26.96
C LEU A 455 -30.27 73.53 27.01
N ALA A 456 -30.90 73.48 25.81
CA ALA A 456 -31.87 72.51 25.22
C ALA A 456 -33.22 72.07 25.88
N ALA A 457 -34.29 72.02 25.05
CA ALA A 457 -35.14 70.83 24.82
C ALA A 457 -36.15 70.95 23.64
N ALA A 458 -36.55 69.79 23.09
CA ALA A 458 -37.86 69.43 22.47
C ALA A 458 -38.27 69.81 21.01
N LEU A 459 -38.33 68.76 20.17
CA LEU A 459 -39.36 68.39 19.16
C LEU A 459 -39.89 69.39 18.09
N ALA A 460 -39.46 69.19 16.84
CA ALA A 460 -40.31 68.78 15.67
C ALA A 460 -39.44 68.64 14.39
N GLY A 461 -39.77 67.86 13.35
CA GLY A 461 -40.87 66.90 13.23
C GLY A 461 -41.24 66.55 11.78
N ALA A 462 -40.73 65.42 11.27
CA ALA A 462 -41.28 64.57 10.20
C ALA A 462 -41.28 65.03 8.70
N MET A 463 -40.79 64.11 7.84
CA MET A 463 -41.20 63.85 6.42
C MET A 463 -40.85 64.92 5.36
N ALA A 464 -40.45 64.59 4.12
CA ALA A 464 -40.05 63.35 3.43
C ALA A 464 -39.15 63.78 2.23
N GLY A 465 -38.41 62.96 1.48
CA GLY A 465 -38.31 61.51 1.29
C GLY A 465 -37.97 61.24 -0.18
N THR A 466 -37.53 60.02 -0.54
CA THR A 466 -36.92 59.67 -1.87
C THR A 466 -35.54 60.28 -2.14
N GLY A 467 -34.60 59.61 -2.81
CA GLY A 467 -34.55 58.17 -3.13
C GLY A 467 -33.39 57.74 -4.05
N ALA A 468 -33.01 56.47 -3.93
CA ALA A 468 -32.22 55.63 -4.86
C ALA A 468 -30.68 55.82 -4.99
N ALA A 469 -30.03 54.65 -5.12
CA ALA A 469 -28.75 54.34 -5.77
C ALA A 469 -27.45 55.02 -5.29
N ALA A 470 -26.63 54.24 -4.58
CA ALA A 470 -25.18 54.37 -4.56
C ALA A 470 -24.56 53.11 -5.20
N ASP A 471 -23.45 53.26 -5.92
CA ASP A 471 -22.72 52.19 -6.62
C ASP A 471 -21.24 52.22 -6.16
N PRO A 472 -20.75 51.20 -5.44
CA PRO A 472 -19.38 51.15 -4.95
C PRO A 472 -18.62 49.86 -5.36
N ALA A 473 -18.47 49.62 -6.66
CA ALA A 473 -17.56 48.57 -7.15
C ALA A 473 -16.08 49.04 -7.15
N ASN A 474 -15.37 48.93 -6.01
CA ASN A 474 -13.90 48.71 -5.90
C ASN A 474 -13.42 48.75 -4.42
N ASP A 475 -13.13 47.59 -3.82
CA ASP A 475 -12.25 47.46 -2.64
C ASP A 475 -11.57 46.07 -2.62
N PRO A 476 -10.23 45.96 -2.75
CA PRO A 476 -9.52 44.68 -2.84
C PRO A 476 -8.93 44.22 -1.50
N SER A 477 -9.76 43.92 -0.49
CA SER A 477 -9.32 43.23 0.74
C SER A 477 -10.43 42.45 1.46
N GLY A 478 -10.57 41.16 1.18
CA GLY A 478 -11.42 40.24 1.96
C GLY A 478 -11.28 38.77 1.53
N PRO A 479 -11.29 37.80 2.47
CA PRO A 479 -11.30 36.37 2.14
C PRO A 479 -12.69 35.92 1.62
N PRO A 480 -12.77 34.86 0.80
CA PRO A 480 -13.99 34.50 0.09
C PRO A 480 -15.06 33.88 0.98
N ALA A 481 -16.28 34.41 0.88
CA ALA A 481 -17.48 33.88 1.52
C ALA A 481 -18.51 33.46 0.46
N ASP A 482 -18.23 32.38 -0.29
CA ASP A 482 -19.20 31.75 -1.18
C ASP A 482 -19.16 30.22 -1.09
N MET A 483 -19.78 29.71 -0.01
CA MET A 483 -20.18 28.32 0.14
C MET A 483 -21.59 28.27 0.73
N MET A 484 -22.62 28.51 -0.08
CA MET A 484 -23.94 27.84 -0.03
C MET A 484 -24.95 28.46 -1.03
N GLN A 485 -24.83 28.13 -2.32
CA GLN A 485 -25.93 28.25 -3.28
C GLN A 485 -26.13 26.96 -4.09
N LEU A 486 -26.88 26.03 -3.51
CA LEU A 486 -27.35 24.83 -4.21
C LEU A 486 -28.59 25.16 -5.04
N THR A 487 -28.40 25.59 -6.30
CA THR A 487 -29.48 25.65 -7.30
C THR A 487 -29.13 24.76 -8.52
N PRO A 488 -29.91 23.70 -8.80
CA PRO A 488 -29.58 22.77 -9.88
C PRO A 488 -29.97 23.35 -11.25
N SER A 489 -28.98 23.81 -12.01
CA SER A 489 -29.15 24.08 -13.44
C SER A 489 -29.14 22.75 -14.23
N PRO A 490 -30.04 22.54 -15.20
CA PRO A 490 -30.09 21.31 -15.97
C PRO A 490 -28.90 21.20 -16.93
N ILE A 491 -28.10 20.15 -16.76
CA ILE A 491 -26.99 19.82 -17.66
C ILE A 491 -27.56 19.47 -19.04
N GLN A 492 -27.28 20.29 -20.05
CA GLN A 492 -27.45 19.89 -21.44
C GLN A 492 -26.26 19.03 -21.85
N ALA A 493 -26.51 17.79 -22.26
CA ALA A 493 -25.46 16.90 -22.73
C ALA A 493 -24.94 17.37 -24.10
N THR A 494 -23.74 17.94 -24.13
CA THR A 494 -22.94 18.07 -25.34
C THR A 494 -22.43 16.68 -25.73
N PRO A 495 -22.86 16.11 -26.88
CA PRO A 495 -22.26 14.86 -27.36
C PRO A 495 -20.80 15.14 -27.76
N LEU A 496 -19.86 14.36 -27.23
CA LEU A 496 -18.50 14.38 -27.74
C LEU A 496 -18.51 13.91 -29.22
N PRO A 497 -17.71 14.51 -30.11
CA PRO A 497 -17.60 14.03 -31.48
C PRO A 497 -16.97 12.63 -31.49
N ASP A 498 -17.72 11.65 -31.98
CA ASP A 498 -17.31 10.24 -32.02
C ASP A 498 -16.19 10.03 -33.04
N ALA A 499 -14.95 9.95 -32.55
CA ALA A 499 -13.73 9.86 -33.36
C ALA A 499 -13.49 8.44 -33.95
N ALA A 500 -14.56 7.70 -34.24
CA ALA A 500 -14.57 6.32 -34.72
C ALA A 500 -14.82 6.22 -36.25
N GLN A 501 -14.13 7.05 -37.04
CA GLN A 501 -14.07 6.97 -38.51
C GLN A 501 -12.62 7.24 -38.95
N GLY A 502 -11.92 6.40 -39.71
CA GLY A 502 -12.29 5.07 -40.20
C GLY A 502 -11.13 4.47 -41.01
N LEU A 503 -10.07 4.02 -40.34
CA LEU A 503 -9.03 3.21 -40.99
C LEU A 503 -9.66 1.91 -41.53
N PRO A 504 -9.23 1.39 -42.69
CA PRO A 504 -9.66 0.08 -43.14
C PRO A 504 -9.22 -0.97 -42.12
N LEU A 505 -10.18 -1.47 -41.34
CA LEU A 505 -9.97 -2.32 -40.17
C LEU A 505 -9.38 -3.71 -40.47
N GLY A 506 -9.01 -3.99 -41.71
CA GLY A 506 -8.46 -5.27 -42.16
C GLY A 506 -9.34 -6.49 -41.86
N ASP A 507 -8.78 -7.65 -42.15
CA ASP A 507 -9.25 -8.91 -41.57
C ASP A 507 -9.09 -8.86 -40.04
N PRO A 508 -9.94 -9.58 -39.28
CA PRO A 508 -9.75 -9.71 -37.84
C PRO A 508 -8.38 -10.31 -37.50
N LEU A 509 -7.91 -10.06 -36.27
CA LEU A 509 -6.75 -10.78 -35.75
C LEU A 509 -7.03 -12.28 -35.74
N THR A 510 -6.09 -13.08 -36.23
CA THR A 510 -6.18 -14.54 -36.09
C THR A 510 -6.11 -14.93 -34.61
N LEU A 511 -6.41 -16.19 -34.30
CA LEU A 511 -6.19 -16.69 -32.94
C LEU A 511 -4.70 -16.64 -32.59
N SER A 512 -3.85 -17.11 -33.50
CA SER A 512 -2.38 -17.13 -33.36
C SER A 512 -1.76 -15.73 -33.19
N GLU A 513 -2.26 -14.70 -33.88
CA GLU A 513 -1.78 -13.31 -33.70
C GLU A 513 -2.08 -12.78 -32.28
N ARG A 514 -3.27 -13.07 -31.75
CA ARG A 514 -3.65 -12.69 -30.37
C ARG A 514 -2.91 -13.51 -29.32
N ASP A 515 -2.73 -14.81 -29.56
CA ASP A 515 -1.95 -15.68 -28.69
C ASP A 515 -0.47 -15.29 -28.67
N GLY A 516 0.10 -14.83 -29.79
CA GLY A 516 1.46 -14.29 -29.84
C GLY A 516 1.63 -13.07 -28.92
N LEU A 517 0.73 -12.09 -29.02
CA LEU A 517 0.70 -10.93 -28.12
C LEU A 517 0.47 -11.34 -26.65
N ARG A 518 -0.35 -12.37 -26.41
CA ARG A 518 -0.61 -12.92 -25.07
C ARG A 518 0.64 -13.53 -24.44
N PHE A 519 1.34 -14.41 -25.14
CA PHE A 519 2.59 -15.00 -24.64
C PHE A 519 3.66 -13.92 -24.44
N ALA A 520 3.82 -12.99 -25.40
CA ALA A 520 4.80 -11.91 -25.32
C ALA A 520 4.58 -10.96 -24.12
N ILE A 521 3.34 -10.76 -23.65
CA ILE A 521 3.08 -10.00 -22.40
C ILE A 521 3.21 -10.90 -21.16
N GLN A 522 2.81 -12.16 -21.26
CA GLN A 522 2.84 -13.14 -20.16
C GLN A 522 4.27 -13.43 -19.68
N ASP A 523 5.27 -13.44 -20.56
CA ASP A 523 6.68 -13.65 -20.19
C ASP A 523 7.25 -12.54 -19.27
N CYS A 524 6.66 -11.35 -19.27
CA CYS A 524 7.02 -10.25 -18.35
C CYS A 524 6.09 -10.15 -17.12
N TRP A 525 5.09 -11.03 -16.96
CA TRP A 525 4.09 -10.95 -15.89
C TRP A 525 4.60 -11.54 -14.57
N ASN A 526 5.17 -10.67 -13.72
CA ASN A 526 5.69 -11.09 -12.41
C ASN A 526 4.58 -11.19 -11.35
N LEU A 527 3.96 -12.37 -11.26
CA LEU A 527 2.99 -12.73 -10.21
C LEU A 527 3.53 -12.52 -8.78
N GLY A 528 4.84 -12.71 -8.56
CA GLY A 528 5.49 -12.53 -7.26
C GLY A 528 5.67 -11.06 -6.84
N ALA A 529 5.34 -10.10 -7.71
CA ALA A 529 5.30 -8.67 -7.38
C ALA A 529 3.90 -8.18 -6.97
N LEU A 530 2.88 -9.06 -6.96
CA LEU A 530 1.52 -8.76 -6.52
C LEU A 530 1.38 -8.93 -5.00
N SER A 531 0.47 -8.18 -4.40
CA SER A 531 -0.02 -8.47 -3.05
C SER A 531 -0.96 -9.69 -3.05
N VAL A 532 -1.16 -10.30 -1.88
CA VAL A 532 -1.99 -11.52 -1.71
C VAL A 532 -3.45 -11.31 -2.16
N GLU A 533 -3.96 -10.08 -2.14
CA GLU A 533 -5.27 -9.73 -2.70
C GLU A 533 -5.20 -9.54 -4.23
N ALA A 534 -4.19 -8.80 -4.72
CA ALA A 534 -4.00 -8.55 -6.14
C ALA A 534 -3.68 -9.83 -6.96
N SER A 535 -3.13 -10.87 -6.31
CA SER A 535 -2.91 -12.18 -6.93
C SER A 535 -4.15 -13.07 -7.04
N GLN A 536 -5.28 -12.69 -6.41
CA GLN A 536 -6.55 -13.43 -6.48
C GLN A 536 -7.60 -12.77 -7.39
N MET A 537 -7.30 -11.59 -7.93
CA MET A 537 -8.23 -10.78 -8.73
C MET A 537 -7.87 -10.73 -10.23
N THR A 538 -8.76 -10.15 -11.03
CA THR A 538 -8.53 -9.77 -12.43
C THR A 538 -8.40 -8.26 -12.55
N VAL A 539 -7.40 -7.77 -13.27
CA VAL A 539 -7.25 -6.35 -13.63
C VAL A 539 -7.16 -6.20 -15.15
N SER A 540 -8.12 -5.49 -15.74
CA SER A 540 -8.16 -5.17 -17.17
C SER A 540 -7.42 -3.87 -17.43
N VAL A 541 -6.37 -3.89 -18.26
CA VAL A 541 -5.56 -2.72 -18.61
C VAL A 541 -5.80 -2.34 -20.07
N GLY A 542 -6.29 -1.13 -20.30
CA GLY A 542 -6.49 -0.55 -21.63
C GLY A 542 -5.33 0.36 -22.02
N PHE A 543 -4.76 0.19 -23.20
CA PHE A 543 -3.66 1.01 -23.72
C PHE A 543 -3.62 1.05 -25.26
N THR A 544 -2.78 1.94 -25.78
CA THR A 544 -2.58 2.20 -27.21
C THR A 544 -1.16 1.78 -27.63
N LEU A 545 -1.05 1.15 -28.81
CA LEU A 545 0.19 0.74 -29.47
C LEU A 545 0.52 1.69 -30.64
N SER A 546 1.82 1.90 -30.90
CA SER A 546 2.31 2.54 -32.14
C SER A 546 2.17 1.61 -33.35
N PRO A 547 2.32 2.10 -34.60
CA PRO A 547 2.37 1.24 -35.80
C PRO A 547 3.51 0.21 -35.79
N ASP A 548 4.52 0.42 -34.95
CA ASP A 548 5.67 -0.45 -34.72
C ASP A 548 5.45 -1.43 -33.54
N GLY A 549 4.23 -1.52 -33.02
CA GLY A 549 3.86 -2.42 -31.92
C GLY A 549 4.33 -1.98 -30.53
N VAL A 550 4.82 -0.74 -30.36
CA VAL A 550 5.37 -0.22 -29.09
C VAL A 550 4.27 0.43 -28.24
N PRO A 551 4.11 0.10 -26.94
CA PRO A 551 3.10 0.71 -26.08
C PRO A 551 3.36 2.19 -25.72
N ASP A 552 2.35 3.05 -25.85
CA ASP A 552 2.40 4.41 -25.31
C ASP A 552 2.12 4.41 -23.81
N GLN A 553 3.16 4.74 -23.03
CA GLN A 553 3.13 4.89 -21.57
C GLN A 553 2.02 5.81 -21.04
N ASN A 554 1.58 6.80 -21.82
CA ASN A 554 0.61 7.81 -21.41
C ASN A 554 -0.84 7.37 -21.70
N SER A 555 -1.04 6.35 -22.54
CA SER A 555 -2.36 5.81 -22.89
C SER A 555 -2.92 4.84 -21.85
N MET A 556 -2.04 4.31 -20.98
CA MET A 556 -2.30 3.17 -20.10
C MET A 556 -3.24 3.54 -18.94
N ARG A 557 -4.33 2.79 -18.80
CA ARG A 557 -5.35 2.99 -17.76
C ARG A 557 -6.03 1.69 -17.38
N ILE A 558 -6.61 1.65 -16.18
CA ILE A 558 -7.53 0.57 -15.78
C ILE A 558 -8.78 0.68 -16.66
N ALA A 559 -9.11 -0.40 -17.38
CA ALA A 559 -10.34 -0.57 -18.12
C ALA A 559 -11.45 -1.23 -17.26
N GLY A 560 -11.06 -1.97 -16.23
CA GLY A 560 -11.95 -2.64 -15.27
C GLY A 560 -11.16 -3.51 -14.30
N TYR A 561 -11.81 -4.02 -13.26
CA TYR A 561 -11.25 -5.03 -12.36
C TYR A 561 -12.37 -5.87 -11.72
N GLN A 562 -12.04 -7.10 -11.29
CA GLN A 562 -12.99 -8.03 -10.68
C GLN A 562 -12.30 -8.86 -9.59
N GLY A 563 -12.94 -9.04 -8.43
CA GLY A 563 -12.48 -9.96 -7.38
C GLY A 563 -11.55 -9.37 -6.31
N GLY A 564 -11.38 -8.05 -6.24
CA GLY A 564 -10.58 -7.37 -5.22
C GLY A 564 -10.97 -5.90 -5.05
N SER A 565 -10.36 -5.22 -4.07
CA SER A 565 -10.54 -3.79 -3.80
C SER A 565 -9.89 -2.88 -4.85
N GLU A 566 -10.28 -1.61 -4.85
CA GLU A 566 -9.70 -0.58 -5.74
C GLU A 566 -8.19 -0.37 -5.48
N SER A 567 -7.75 -0.46 -4.23
CA SER A 567 -6.33 -0.37 -3.86
C SER A 567 -5.52 -1.59 -4.33
N ALA A 568 -6.11 -2.79 -4.30
CA ALA A 568 -5.51 -3.98 -4.92
C ALA A 568 -5.50 -3.89 -6.45
N ALA A 569 -6.56 -3.34 -7.07
CA ALA A 569 -6.61 -3.08 -8.51
C ALA A 569 -5.51 -2.13 -8.98
N GLN A 570 -5.26 -1.04 -8.23
CA GLN A 570 -4.19 -0.09 -8.54
C GLN A 570 -2.79 -0.72 -8.39
N GLN A 571 -2.58 -1.60 -7.40
CA GLN A 571 -1.33 -2.36 -7.27
C GLN A 571 -1.12 -3.31 -8.45
N GLY A 572 -2.15 -4.09 -8.82
CA GLY A 572 -2.11 -4.96 -10.00
C GLY A 572 -1.87 -4.20 -11.30
N PHE A 573 -2.48 -3.02 -11.45
CA PHE A 573 -2.26 -2.13 -12.60
C PHE A 573 -0.80 -1.70 -12.76
N GLU A 574 -0.10 -1.27 -11.69
CA GLU A 574 1.30 -0.85 -11.81
C GLU A 574 2.25 -2.02 -12.15
N VAL A 575 1.94 -3.24 -11.68
CA VAL A 575 2.68 -4.46 -12.09
C VAL A 575 2.38 -4.80 -13.55
N ALA A 576 1.11 -4.72 -13.99
CA ALA A 576 0.70 -5.02 -15.36
C ALA A 576 1.27 -4.02 -16.37
N ARG A 577 1.21 -2.73 -16.04
CA ARG A 577 1.89 -1.63 -16.74
C ARG A 577 3.38 -1.89 -16.89
N ARG A 578 4.06 -2.35 -15.83
CA ARG A 578 5.48 -2.74 -15.90
C ARG A 578 5.70 -3.93 -16.83
N ALA A 579 4.86 -4.96 -16.80
CA ALA A 579 4.97 -6.13 -17.68
C ALA A 579 4.83 -5.73 -19.16
N ILE A 580 3.79 -4.97 -19.50
CA ILE A 580 3.53 -4.43 -20.85
C ILE A 580 4.75 -3.62 -21.34
N LEU A 581 5.30 -2.76 -20.49
CA LEU A 581 6.43 -1.90 -20.87
C LEU A 581 7.77 -2.63 -20.95
N MET A 582 8.02 -3.67 -20.14
CA MET A 582 9.27 -4.43 -20.22
C MET A 582 9.35 -5.25 -21.51
N CYS A 583 8.28 -5.97 -21.87
CA CYS A 583 8.26 -6.81 -23.08
C CYS A 583 7.93 -6.00 -24.35
N GLY A 584 7.10 -4.97 -24.27
CA GLY A 584 6.77 -4.08 -25.40
C GLY A 584 7.90 -3.13 -25.84
N ARG A 585 9.06 -3.13 -25.18
CA ARG A 585 10.20 -2.26 -25.47
C ARG A 585 10.78 -2.39 -26.87
N ALA A 586 10.65 -3.56 -27.49
CA ALA A 586 11.10 -3.83 -28.86
C ALA A 586 9.97 -3.68 -29.91
N GLY A 587 8.74 -3.39 -29.47
CA GLY A 587 7.53 -3.60 -30.24
C GLY A 587 7.05 -5.06 -30.17
N PHE A 588 5.73 -5.27 -30.20
CA PHE A 588 5.14 -6.59 -30.37
C PHE A 588 5.00 -6.92 -31.86
N ASP A 589 5.31 -8.17 -32.25
CA ASP A 589 5.18 -8.64 -33.64
C ASP A 589 3.69 -8.77 -34.03
N LEU A 590 3.15 -7.68 -34.58
CA LEU A 590 1.76 -7.54 -34.97
C LEU A 590 1.65 -7.10 -36.44
N PRO A 591 0.74 -7.69 -37.23
CA PRO A 591 0.67 -7.41 -38.66
C PRO A 591 0.21 -5.96 -38.91
N ALA A 592 1.13 -5.12 -39.42
CA ALA A 592 0.90 -3.71 -39.74
C ALA A 592 -0.31 -3.45 -40.64
N SER A 593 -0.65 -4.40 -41.54
CA SER A 593 -1.85 -4.37 -42.37
C SER A 593 -3.18 -4.40 -41.59
N LYS A 594 -3.15 -4.78 -40.31
CA LYS A 594 -4.30 -4.84 -39.39
C LYS A 594 -4.25 -3.78 -38.29
N TYR A 595 -3.38 -2.77 -38.36
CA TYR A 595 -3.13 -1.80 -37.26
C TYR A 595 -4.40 -1.23 -36.63
N GLY A 596 -5.43 -0.92 -37.42
CA GLY A 596 -6.73 -0.44 -36.90
C GLY A 596 -7.46 -1.39 -35.92
N ARG A 597 -7.06 -2.67 -35.82
CA ARG A 597 -7.60 -3.66 -34.85
C ARG A 597 -6.83 -3.73 -33.55
N TRP A 598 -5.55 -3.40 -33.58
CA TRP A 598 -4.62 -3.61 -32.46
C TRP A 598 -3.96 -2.31 -31.97
N ARG A 599 -4.27 -1.17 -32.60
CA ARG A 599 -3.90 0.15 -32.09
C ARG A 599 -4.38 0.36 -30.66
N ASP A 600 -5.62 -0.01 -30.33
CA ASP A 600 -6.17 0.14 -28.98
C ASP A 600 -6.57 -1.24 -28.46
N VAL A 601 -6.02 -1.64 -27.32
CA VAL A 601 -6.13 -3.02 -26.78
C VAL A 601 -6.51 -2.98 -25.30
N VAL A 602 -7.35 -3.94 -24.88
CA VAL A 602 -7.62 -4.22 -23.46
C VAL A 602 -7.09 -5.61 -23.13
N VAL A 603 -6.32 -5.69 -22.04
CA VAL A 603 -5.58 -6.89 -21.63
C VAL A 603 -5.94 -7.23 -20.19
N ASP A 604 -6.48 -8.43 -19.97
CA ASP A 604 -6.90 -8.93 -18.67
C ASP A 604 -5.77 -9.70 -17.99
N PHE A 605 -5.28 -9.19 -16.87
CA PHE A 605 -4.25 -9.83 -16.05
C PHE A 605 -4.89 -10.62 -14.91
N ARG A 606 -4.55 -11.91 -14.79
CA ARG A 606 -5.12 -12.88 -13.86
C ARG A 606 -4.03 -13.80 -13.25
N PRO A 607 -4.28 -14.49 -12.13
CA PRO A 607 -3.35 -15.49 -11.58
C PRO A 607 -2.98 -16.62 -12.55
N ASP A 608 -3.92 -17.08 -13.38
CA ASP A 608 -3.72 -18.14 -14.37
C ASP A 608 -3.15 -17.63 -15.70
N GLY A 609 -2.88 -16.32 -15.83
CA GLY A 609 -2.18 -15.71 -16.95
C GLY A 609 -2.85 -14.46 -17.52
N VAL A 610 -2.45 -14.10 -18.73
CA VAL A 610 -2.91 -12.91 -19.45
C VAL A 610 -4.01 -13.32 -20.46
N ALA A 611 -5.03 -12.48 -20.67
CA ALA A 611 -6.10 -12.67 -21.65
C ALA A 611 -6.49 -11.35 -22.35
N PHE A 612 -7.37 -11.41 -23.36
CA PHE A 612 -7.79 -10.28 -24.21
C PHE A 612 -9.29 -10.35 -24.46
N GLN A 613 -9.92 -9.19 -24.67
CA GLN A 613 -11.33 -9.04 -25.06
C GLN A 613 -11.46 -8.56 -26.51
#